data_AF-A0A7V9R894-F1
#
_entry.id   AF-A0A7V9R894-F1
#
_cell.length_a   1.000
_cell.length_b   1.000
_cell.length_c   1.000
_cell.angle_alpha   90.00
_cell.angle_beta   90.00
_cell.angle_gamma   90.00
#
_symmetry.space_group_name_H-M   'P 1'
#
loop_
_entity.id
_entity.type
_entity.pdbx_description
1 polymer ?
#
loop_
_entity_poly.entity_id
_entity_poly.type
_entity_poly.pdbx_seq_one_letter_code
_entity_poly.pdbx_strand_id
1 'polypeptide(L)'
;AQHQAAAAADLAALAGAGAARGGFEPCVAASRIAQANAARLTSCDVSQGVVEVRVEVRSPPLWGKTWTIPGRARAGPAASVAYSVTRVASTGNAFARRGPGG
;
A
#
# COMPACT_ATOMS: atom_id res chain seq x y z
N ALA A 1 0.94 -4.64 20.35
CA ALA A 1 1.42 -5.77 19.52
C ALA A 1 0.49 -6.06 18.33
N GLN A 2 -0.85 -6.07 18.48
CA GLN A 2 -1.76 -6.23 17.34
C GLN A 2 -1.57 -5.14 16.27
N HIS A 3 -1.66 -3.85 16.64
CA HIS A 3 -1.38 -2.74 15.73
C HIS A 3 0.00 -2.83 15.04
N GLN A 4 1.01 -3.36 15.73
CA GLN A 4 2.34 -3.58 15.17
C GLN A 4 2.34 -4.71 14.13
N ALA A 5 1.66 -5.83 14.40
CA ALA A 5 1.53 -6.93 13.46
C ALA A 5 0.78 -6.50 12.19
N ALA A 6 -0.29 -5.70 12.34
CA ALA A 6 -1.03 -5.12 11.21
C ALA A 6 -0.11 -4.19 10.38
N ALA A 7 0.54 -3.22 11.03
CA ALA A 7 1.44 -2.29 10.34
C ALA A 7 2.61 -3.01 9.63
N ALA A 8 3.21 -4.01 10.28
CA ALA A 8 4.28 -4.81 9.68
C ALA A 8 3.79 -5.60 8.46
N ALA A 9 2.58 -6.16 8.52
CA ALA A 9 1.98 -6.87 7.40
C ALA A 9 1.71 -5.91 6.22
N ASP A 10 1.11 -4.75 6.48
CA ASP A 10 0.77 -3.76 5.45
C ASP A 10 2.02 -3.27 4.72
N LEU A 11 3.05 -2.88 5.47
CA LEU A 11 4.32 -2.44 4.89
C LEU A 11 5.02 -3.56 4.11
N ALA A 12 5.01 -4.79 4.62
CA ALA A 12 5.57 -5.94 3.91
C ALA A 12 4.82 -6.25 2.60
N ALA A 13 3.49 -6.18 2.61
CA ALA A 13 2.67 -6.38 1.42
C ALA A 13 2.96 -5.30 0.37
N LEU A 14 2.99 -4.02 0.76
CA LEU A 14 3.30 -2.90 -0.14
C LEU A 14 4.70 -3.01 -0.74
N ALA A 15 5.69 -3.40 0.06
CA ALA A 15 7.05 -3.61 -0.41
C ALA A 15 7.14 -4.76 -1.42
N GLY A 16 6.43 -5.86 -1.15
CA GLY A 16 6.31 -6.97 -2.10
C GLY A 16 5.64 -6.55 -3.41
N ALA A 17 4.51 -5.84 -3.34
CA ALA A 17 3.80 -5.36 -4.52
C ALA A 17 4.64 -4.36 -5.33
N GLY A 18 5.36 -3.45 -4.67
CA GLY A 18 6.31 -2.54 -5.31
C GLY A 18 7.46 -3.28 -6.01
N ALA A 19 8.03 -4.30 -5.36
CA ALA A 19 9.06 -5.15 -5.95
C ALA A 19 8.55 -5.92 -7.17
N ALA A 20 7.35 -6.50 -7.09
CA ALA A 20 6.72 -7.19 -8.23
C ALA A 20 6.56 -6.25 -9.44
N ARG A 21 6.12 -5.00 -9.21
CA ARG A 21 6.02 -3.98 -10.27
C ARG A 21 7.37 -3.58 -10.86
N GLY A 22 8.44 -3.64 -10.07
CA GLY A 22 9.80 -3.33 -10.50
C GLY A 22 10.58 -4.50 -11.10
N GLY A 23 9.96 -5.70 -11.22
CA GLY A 23 10.65 -6.90 -11.71
C GLY A 23 11.62 -7.54 -10.70
N PHE A 24 11.47 -7.25 -9.41
CA PHE A 24 12.26 -7.83 -8.33
C PHE A 24 11.48 -8.93 -7.59
N GLU A 25 12.20 -9.76 -6.81
CA GLU A 25 11.63 -10.83 -5.99
C GLU A 25 10.71 -10.30 -4.87
N PRO A 26 9.38 -10.47 -4.96
CA PRO A 26 8.41 -9.83 -4.04
C PRO A 26 8.53 -10.32 -2.60
N CYS A 27 8.69 -11.64 -2.41
CA CYS A 27 8.76 -12.24 -1.09
C CYS A 27 10.06 -11.90 -0.36
N VAL A 28 11.15 -11.66 -1.09
CA VAL A 28 12.42 -11.18 -0.51
C VAL A 28 12.24 -9.76 0.02
N ALA A 29 11.62 -8.87 -0.77
CA ALA A 29 11.32 -7.50 -0.33
C ALA A 29 10.37 -7.47 0.88
N ALA A 30 9.29 -8.24 0.83
CA ALA A 30 8.33 -8.37 1.93
C ALA A 30 9.00 -8.87 3.22
N SER A 31 9.88 -9.89 3.12
CA SER A 31 10.60 -10.45 4.25
C SER A 31 11.53 -9.43 4.91
N ARG A 32 12.26 -8.64 4.12
CA ARG A 32 13.14 -7.58 4.63
C ARG A 32 12.37 -6.53 5.43
N ILE A 33 11.22 -6.09 4.90
CA ILE A 33 10.39 -5.09 5.57
C ILE A 33 9.70 -5.67 6.81
N ALA A 34 9.22 -6.91 6.77
CA ALA A 34 8.69 -7.58 7.96
C ALA A 34 9.74 -7.61 9.09
N GLN A 35 10.97 -8.02 8.78
CA GLN A 35 12.08 -8.08 9.75
C GLN A 35 12.42 -6.70 10.32
N ALA A 36 12.48 -5.67 9.48
CA ALA A 36 12.71 -4.30 9.92
C ALA A 36 11.63 -3.78 10.89
N ASN A 37 10.44 -4.39 10.88
CA ASN A 37 9.32 -4.06 11.78
C ASN A 37 9.15 -5.05 12.95
N ALA A 38 10.21 -5.82 13.25
CA ALA A 38 10.22 -6.85 14.29
C ALA A 38 9.15 -7.94 14.10
N ALA A 39 8.80 -8.23 12.85
CA ALA A 39 7.90 -9.29 12.46
C ALA A 39 8.64 -10.37 11.65
N ARG A 40 8.21 -11.63 11.80
CA ARG A 40 8.66 -12.73 10.95
C ARG A 40 7.62 -12.97 9.85
N LEU A 41 8.06 -13.00 8.60
CA LEU A 41 7.21 -13.45 7.49
C LEU A 41 7.00 -14.97 7.58
N THR A 42 5.75 -15.41 7.66
CA THR A 42 5.38 -16.84 7.75
C THR A 42 4.73 -17.37 6.47
N SER A 43 4.17 -16.48 5.65
CA SER A 43 3.62 -16.82 4.33
C SER A 43 3.79 -15.64 3.40
N CYS A 44 4.10 -15.90 2.14
CA CYS A 44 4.06 -14.94 1.06
C CYS A 44 3.49 -15.63 -0.17
N ASP A 45 2.37 -15.13 -0.66
CA ASP A 45 1.71 -15.59 -1.87
C ASP A 45 1.68 -14.45 -2.89
N VAL A 46 2.10 -14.74 -4.12
CA VAL A 46 2.17 -13.76 -5.19
C VAL A 46 1.33 -14.27 -6.35
N SER A 47 0.31 -13.50 -6.71
CA SER A 47 -0.59 -13.84 -7.82
C SER A 47 -0.98 -12.58 -8.58
N GLN A 48 -0.69 -12.54 -9.88
CA GLN A 48 -1.06 -11.44 -10.77
C GLN A 48 -0.60 -10.05 -10.26
N GLY A 49 0.60 -9.98 -9.68
CA GLY A 49 1.15 -8.75 -9.09
C GLY A 49 0.52 -8.35 -7.74
N VAL A 50 -0.42 -9.14 -7.23
CA VAL A 50 -0.96 -9.03 -5.88
C VAL A 50 -0.12 -9.89 -4.94
N VAL A 51 0.33 -9.31 -3.83
CA VAL A 51 1.11 -9.97 -2.79
C VAL A 51 0.26 -10.05 -1.52
N GLU A 52 -0.05 -11.28 -1.08
CA GLU A 52 -0.60 -11.54 0.25
C GLU A 52 0.51 -12.03 1.17
N VAL A 53 0.60 -11.43 2.35
CA VAL A 53 1.57 -11.81 3.38
C VAL A 53 0.88 -12.20 4.66
N ARG A 54 1.50 -13.15 5.38
CA ARG A 54 1.23 -13.38 6.80
C ARG A 54 2.52 -13.17 7.57
N VAL A 55 2.41 -12.46 8.68
CA VAL A 55 3.52 -12.17 9.57
C VAL A 55 3.17 -12.55 11.00
N GLU A 56 4.20 -12.68 11.82
CA GLU A 56 4.07 -12.93 13.25
C GLU A 56 4.97 -11.97 14.02
N VAL A 57 4.39 -11.30 15.02
CA VAL A 57 5.11 -10.45 15.97
C VAL A 57 5.08 -11.12 17.34
N ARG A 58 6.23 -11.23 18.00
CA ARG A 58 6.28 -11.66 19.40
C ARG A 58 5.86 -10.51 20.30
N SER A 59 4.92 -10.75 21.20
CA SER A 59 4.56 -9.78 22.24
C SER A 59 5.75 -9.60 23.20
N PRO A 60 5.89 -8.41 23.81
CA PRO A 60 6.63 -8.28 25.05
C PRO A 60 6.11 -9.31 26.09
N PRO A 61 6.96 -9.76 27.02
CA PRO A 61 6.52 -10.66 28.09
C PRO A 61 5.44 -9.98 28.93
N LEU A 62 4.31 -10.65 29.10
CA LEU A 62 3.23 -10.25 30.00
C LEU A 62 2.99 -11.40 30.98
N TRP A 63 3.19 -11.13 32.27
CA TRP A 63 3.15 -12.14 33.34
C TRP A 63 4.05 -13.36 33.06
N GLY A 64 5.26 -13.12 32.55
CA GLY A 64 6.24 -14.17 32.22
C GLY A 64 5.91 -15.00 30.98
N LYS A 65 4.85 -14.66 30.23
CA LYS A 65 4.47 -15.35 28.99
C LYS A 65 4.63 -14.44 27.78
N THR A 66 5.07 -15.03 26.67
CA THR A 66 5.13 -14.38 25.36
C THR A 66 4.10 -14.99 24.44
N TRP A 67 3.47 -14.16 23.62
CA TRP A 67 2.48 -14.59 22.65
C TRP A 67 2.94 -14.25 21.24
N THR A 68 2.55 -15.08 20.29
CA THR A 68 2.71 -14.78 18.88
C THR A 68 1.44 -14.10 18.38
N ILE A 69 1.58 -12.88 17.87
CA ILE A 69 0.48 -12.08 17.35
C ILE A 69 0.54 -12.12 15.82
N PRO A 70 -0.45 -12.75 15.17
CA PRO A 70 -0.48 -12.82 13.70
C PRO A 70 -0.91 -11.49 13.09
N GLY A 71 -0.34 -11.19 11.92
CA GLY A 71 -0.77 -10.10 11.03
C GLY A 71 -0.94 -10.63 9.61
N ARG A 72 -1.87 -10.06 8.85
CA ARG A 72 -2.11 -10.39 7.43
C ARG A 72 -2.40 -9.10 6.68
N ALA A 73 -1.84 -8.98 5.49
CA ALA A 73 -2.16 -7.90 4.57
C ALA A 73 -2.05 -8.37 3.12
N ARG A 74 -2.67 -7.60 2.22
CA ARG A 74 -2.63 -7.83 0.78
C ARG A 74 -2.46 -6.49 0.06
N ALA A 75 -1.54 -6.44 -0.89
CA ALA A 75 -1.32 -5.27 -1.73
C ALA A 75 -1.17 -5.69 -3.20
N GLY A 76 -1.58 -4.84 -4.12
CA GLY A 76 -1.50 -5.09 -5.56
C GLY A 76 -1.63 -3.81 -6.37
N PRO A 77 -1.63 -3.89 -7.70
CA PRO A 77 -1.82 -2.73 -8.57
C PRO A 77 -3.11 -1.98 -8.21
N ALA A 78 -3.03 -0.65 -8.15
CA ALA A 78 -4.23 0.17 -8.03
C ALA A 78 -5.08 -0.04 -9.29
N ALA A 79 -6.34 -0.44 -9.13
CA ALA A 79 -7.27 -0.44 -10.24
C ALA A 79 -7.37 1.00 -10.75
N SER A 80 -6.98 1.23 -12.01
CA SER A 80 -7.26 2.50 -12.66
C SER A 80 -8.77 2.59 -12.86
N VAL A 81 -9.49 3.14 -11.88
CA VAL A 81 -10.84 3.61 -12.12
C VAL A 81 -10.66 4.81 -13.05
N ALA A 82 -10.90 4.59 -14.34
CA ALA A 82 -10.94 5.65 -15.34
C ALA A 82 -12.15 6.53 -15.02
N TYR A 83 -12.00 7.44 -14.06
CA TYR A 83 -12.98 8.47 -13.81
C TYR A 83 -12.87 9.45 -14.97
N SER A 84 -13.84 9.42 -15.89
CA SER A 84 -13.96 10.39 -16.96
C SER A 84 -14.25 11.74 -16.33
N VAL A 85 -13.22 12.55 -16.08
CA VAL A 85 -13.40 14.00 -15.91
C VAL A 85 -13.79 14.52 -17.28
N THR A 86 -15.09 14.53 -17.58
CA THR A 86 -15.61 15.29 -18.72
C THR A 86 -15.19 16.72 -18.48
N ARG A 87 -14.27 17.22 -19.29
CA ARG A 87 -13.87 18.64 -19.33
C ARG A 87 -15.18 19.43 -19.46
N VAL A 88 -15.62 20.10 -18.39
CA VAL A 88 -16.64 21.15 -18.53
C VAL A 88 -15.98 22.19 -19.41
N ALA A 89 -16.47 22.34 -20.63
CA ALA A 89 -16.05 23.39 -21.52
C ALA A 89 -16.25 24.72 -20.76
N SER A 90 -15.15 25.37 -20.41
CA SER A 90 -15.17 26.77 -20.03
C SER A 90 -15.62 27.53 -21.28
N THR A 91 -16.92 27.79 -21.37
CA THR A 91 -17.44 28.75 -22.34
C THR A 91 -16.74 30.06 -22.03
N GLY A 92 -15.85 30.45 -22.93
CA GLY A 92 -15.05 31.67 -22.80
C GLY A 92 -15.98 32.84 -22.51
N ASN A 93 -15.71 33.50 -21.38
CA ASN A 93 -16.33 34.76 -21.05
C ASN A 93 -15.78 35.79 -22.03
N ALA A 94 -16.49 36.00 -23.14
CA ALA A 94 -16.19 37.06 -24.10
C ALA A 94 -16.53 38.41 -23.46
N PHE A 95 -15.64 38.88 -22.58
CA PHE A 95 -15.59 40.26 -22.12
C PHE A 95 -15.12 41.11 -23.31
N ALA A 96 -16.06 41.40 -24.21
CA ALA A 96 -15.85 42.31 -25.31
C ALA A 96 -15.56 43.71 -24.73
N ARG A 97 -14.27 44.05 -24.70
CA ARG A 97 -13.79 45.42 -24.54
C ARG A 97 -14.36 46.25 -25.69
N ARG A 98 -15.35 47.10 -25.41
CA ARG A 98 -15.65 48.25 -26.27
C ARG A 98 -15.37 49.51 -25.45
N GLY A 99 -14.22 50.12 -25.75
CA GLY A 99 -13.82 51.43 -25.24
C GLY A 99 -14.60 52.58 -25.90
N PRO A 100 -14.30 53.84 -25.53
CA PRO A 100 -15.14 55.00 -25.80
C PRO A 100 -14.83 55.65 -27.15
N GLY A 101 -15.86 56.20 -27.80
CA GLY A 101 -15.77 57.09 -28.96
C GLY A 101 -17.18 57.41 -29.44
N GLY A 102 -17.61 58.65 -29.64
CA GLY A 102 -17.00 59.97 -29.53
C GLY A 102 -18.13 61.01 -29.48
#